data_AF-A0A1L2MDA1-F1
#
_entry.id   AF-A0A1L2MDA1-F1
#
_cell.length_a   1.000
_cell.length_b   1.000
_cell.length_c   1.000
_cell.angle_alpha   90.00
_cell.angle_beta   90.00
_cell.angle_gamma   90.00
#
_symmetry.space_group_name_H-M   'P 1'
#
loop_
_entity.id
_entity.type
_entity.pdbx_description
1 polymer ?
#
loop_
_entity_poly.entity_id
_entity_poly.type
_entity_poly.pdbx_seq_one_letter_code
_entity_poly.pdbx_strand_id
1 'polypeptide(L)'
;MHLLKKVINFLSHTPPRPHPFVELELKSSIFELINVINSIDAILPQLSQFIDQFNTLIQNTDINVITDADGTLSIDVPSSMPDKETEKLSKKIEIIDRLISIKENEIEKLIEKGSLIDNQLKSKDPNHNSEILAKIKEFERLKSKYKH
;
A
#
# COMPACT_ATOMS: atom_id res chain seq x y z
N MET A 1 52.74 47.10 7.72
CA MET A 1 52.51 45.67 7.39
C MET A 1 51.71 44.98 8.51
N HIS A 2 50.47 45.41 8.83
CA HIS A 2 49.69 44.85 9.95
C HIS A 2 48.16 44.91 9.82
N LEU A 3 47.59 45.17 8.64
CA LEU A 3 46.13 45.26 8.45
C LEU A 3 45.52 44.20 7.52
N LEU A 4 46.33 43.40 6.82
CA LEU A 4 45.83 42.38 5.88
C LEU A 4 45.63 40.99 6.51
N LYS A 5 46.04 40.75 7.75
CA LYS A 5 45.90 39.42 8.40
C LYS A 5 44.55 39.19 9.11
N LYS A 6 43.71 40.22 9.27
CA LYS A 6 42.44 40.10 10.02
C LYS A 6 41.23 39.68 9.18
N VAL A 7 41.31 39.75 7.85
CA VAL A 7 40.17 39.46 6.95
C VAL A 7 40.12 37.98 6.52
N ILE A 8 41.24 37.26 6.58
CA ILE A 8 41.32 35.88 6.07
C ILE A 8 40.78 34.84 7.06
N ASN A 9 40.58 35.20 8.33
CA ASN A 9 40.18 34.24 9.37
C ASN A 9 38.66 34.02 9.50
N PHE A 10 37.84 34.59 8.59
CA PHE A 10 36.38 34.44 8.62
C PHE A 10 35.84 33.40 7.62
N LEU A 11 36.70 32.80 6.79
CA LEU A 11 36.29 31.86 5.73
C LEU A 11 36.54 30.37 6.05
N SER A 12 36.95 30.03 7.27
CA SER A 12 37.21 28.64 7.68
C SER A 12 36.16 28.04 8.61
N HIS A 13 35.00 28.68 8.77
CA HIS A 13 33.87 28.06 9.47
C HIS A 13 32.99 27.36 8.44
N THR A 14 33.34 26.11 8.11
CA THR A 14 32.31 25.19 7.60
C THR A 14 31.21 25.13 8.66
N PRO A 15 29.95 25.48 8.34
CA PRO A 15 28.88 25.40 9.32
C PRO A 15 28.82 23.96 9.85
N PRO A 16 28.68 23.76 11.17
CA PRO A 16 28.55 22.42 11.73
C PRO A 16 27.32 21.77 11.10
N ARG A 17 27.52 20.64 10.43
CA ARG A 17 26.43 19.77 9.97
C ARG A 17 26.02 18.87 11.14
N PRO A 18 24.71 18.61 11.33
CA PRO A 18 23.62 18.94 10.42
C PRO A 18 23.04 20.35 10.67
N HIS A 19 22.62 21.02 9.60
CA HIS A 19 21.83 22.25 9.72
C HIS A 19 20.46 21.91 10.35
N PRO A 20 19.90 22.76 11.23
CA PRO A 20 18.64 22.50 11.93
C PRO A 20 17.44 22.23 11.00
N PHE A 21 17.48 22.74 9.77
CA PHE A 21 16.45 22.48 8.76
C PHE A 21 16.45 21.05 8.21
N VAL A 22 17.61 20.38 8.18
CA VAL A 22 17.73 18.98 7.73
C VAL A 22 17.02 18.05 8.71
N GLU A 23 17.13 18.32 10.01
CA GLU A 23 16.45 17.53 11.05
C GLU A 23 14.92 17.72 10.99
N LEU A 24 14.45 18.93 10.69
CA LEU A 24 13.01 19.22 10.54
C LEU A 24 12.42 18.49 9.32
N GLU A 25 13.13 18.51 8.19
CA GLU A 25 12.71 17.80 6.97
C GLU A 25 12.67 16.29 7.20
N LEU A 26 13.69 15.72 7.86
CA LEU A 26 13.75 14.30 8.20
C LEU A 26 12.57 13.89 9.11
N LYS A 27 12.29 14.67 10.16
CA LYS A 27 11.15 14.44 11.06
C LYS A 27 9.81 14.50 10.33
N SER A 28 9.66 15.44 9.40
CA SER A 28 8.44 15.55 8.59
C SER A 28 8.23 14.32 7.71
N SER A 29 9.28 13.87 6.99
CA SER A 29 9.20 12.67 6.15
C SER A 29 8.93 11.40 6.97
N ILE A 30 9.52 11.27 8.17
CA ILE A 30 9.21 10.16 9.09
C ILE A 30 7.73 10.19 9.49
N PHE A 31 7.19 11.35 9.86
CA PHE A 31 5.79 11.47 10.24
C PHE A 31 4.85 11.14 9.07
N GLU A 32 5.21 11.56 7.85
CA GLU A 32 4.43 11.22 6.65
C GLU A 32 4.45 9.71 6.38
N LEU A 33 5.60 9.04 6.51
CA LEU A 33 5.71 7.60 6.36
C LEU A 33 4.86 6.85 7.39
N ILE A 34 4.88 7.29 8.66
CA ILE A 34 4.05 6.72 9.72
C ILE A 34 2.56 6.82 9.37
N ASN A 35 2.10 7.96 8.86
CA ASN A 35 0.71 8.13 8.45
C ASN A 35 0.31 7.23 7.28
N VAL A 36 1.21 7.03 6.32
CA VAL A 36 1.02 6.07 5.23
C VAL A 36 0.87 4.65 5.79
N ILE A 37 1.78 4.22 6.67
CA ILE A 37 1.76 2.89 7.29
C ILE A 37 0.45 2.68 8.08
N ASN A 38 0.05 3.65 8.90
CA ASN A 38 -1.20 3.59 9.66
C ASN A 38 -2.43 3.49 8.74
N SER A 39 -2.38 4.15 7.59
CA SER A 39 -3.48 4.09 6.60
C SER A 39 -3.55 2.70 5.96
N ILE A 40 -2.41 2.11 5.62
CA ILE A 40 -2.34 0.73 5.11
C ILE A 40 -2.88 -0.24 6.18
N ASP A 41 -2.49 -0.06 7.45
CA ASP A 41 -2.94 -0.90 8.57
C ASP A 41 -4.44 -0.83 8.84
N ALA A 42 -5.07 0.31 8.51
CA ALA A 42 -6.51 0.44 8.59
C ALA A 42 -7.25 -0.27 7.42
N ILE A 43 -6.61 -0.38 6.25
CA ILE A 43 -7.24 -0.89 5.03
C ILE A 43 -7.00 -2.40 4.85
N LEU A 44 -5.83 -2.92 5.21
CA LEU A 44 -5.49 -4.35 5.06
C LEU A 44 -6.52 -5.30 5.70
N PRO A 45 -7.04 -5.05 6.93
CA PRO A 45 -8.07 -5.90 7.50
C PRO A 45 -9.38 -5.89 6.70
N GLN A 46 -9.75 -4.75 6.09
CA GLN A 46 -10.94 -4.64 5.25
C GLN A 46 -10.78 -5.46 3.97
N LEU A 47 -9.61 -5.37 3.33
CA LEU A 47 -9.28 -6.19 2.16
C LEU A 47 -9.38 -7.69 2.52
N SER A 48 -8.76 -8.11 3.62
CA SER A 48 -8.83 -9.51 4.08
C SER A 48 -10.27 -9.95 4.27
N GLN A 49 -11.11 -9.12 4.91
CA GLN A 49 -12.51 -9.43 5.16
C GLN A 49 -13.30 -9.61 3.85
N PHE A 50 -13.06 -8.78 2.83
CA PHE A 50 -13.75 -8.93 1.54
C PHE A 50 -13.29 -10.18 0.78
N ILE A 51 -11.99 -10.49 0.80
CA ILE A 51 -11.44 -11.72 0.22
C ILE A 51 -12.04 -12.95 0.91
N ASP A 52 -12.13 -12.94 2.25
CA ASP A 52 -12.72 -14.04 3.01
C ASP A 52 -14.20 -14.21 2.71
N GLN A 53 -14.95 -13.10 2.55
CA GLN A 53 -16.35 -13.14 2.13
C GLN A 53 -16.53 -13.71 0.72
N PHE A 54 -15.67 -13.34 -0.22
CA PHE A 54 -15.67 -13.86 -1.58
C PHE A 54 -15.43 -15.37 -1.60
N ASN A 55 -14.34 -15.81 -0.97
CA ASN A 55 -13.95 -17.22 -0.91
C ASN A 55 -15.02 -18.07 -0.20
N THR A 56 -15.59 -17.56 0.89
CA THR A 56 -16.68 -18.23 1.62
C THR A 56 -17.94 -18.34 0.77
N LEU A 57 -18.25 -17.30 -0.03
CA LEU A 57 -19.42 -17.31 -0.91
C LEU A 57 -19.28 -18.41 -1.98
N ILE A 58 -18.12 -18.50 -2.62
CA ILE A 58 -17.81 -19.54 -3.61
C ILE A 58 -17.94 -20.93 -2.98
N GLN A 59 -17.27 -21.16 -1.85
CA GLN A 59 -17.28 -22.45 -1.16
C GLN A 59 -18.69 -22.89 -0.73
N ASN A 60 -19.53 -21.96 -0.28
CA ASN A 60 -20.88 -22.29 0.21
C ASN A 60 -21.92 -22.48 -0.90
N THR A 61 -21.65 -22.01 -2.11
CA THR A 61 -22.62 -22.06 -3.23
C THR A 61 -22.26 -23.07 -4.30
N ASP A 62 -21.11 -23.74 -4.17
CA ASP A 62 -20.60 -24.73 -5.13
C ASP A 62 -20.54 -24.19 -6.57
N ILE A 63 -20.23 -22.89 -6.68
CA ILE A 63 -20.01 -22.22 -7.97
C ILE A 63 -18.53 -22.18 -8.28
N ASN A 64 -18.21 -21.98 -9.55
CA ASN A 64 -16.88 -21.58 -9.96
C ASN A 64 -16.92 -20.15 -10.50
N VAL A 65 -15.93 -19.33 -10.16
CA VAL A 65 -15.78 -17.98 -10.69
C VAL A 65 -14.54 -17.98 -11.56
N ILE A 66 -14.65 -17.46 -12.77
CA ILE A 66 -13.59 -17.39 -13.76
C ILE A 66 -13.46 -15.93 -14.19
N THR A 67 -12.23 -15.43 -14.23
CA THR A 67 -11.94 -14.13 -14.81
C THR A 67 -11.61 -14.28 -16.29
N ASP A 68 -12.39 -13.63 -17.15
CA ASP A 68 -12.13 -13.56 -18.59
C ASP A 68 -10.92 -12.65 -18.89
N ALA A 69 -10.39 -12.74 -20.13
CA ALA A 69 -9.18 -12.03 -20.52
C ALA A 69 -9.29 -10.48 -20.46
N ASP A 70 -10.51 -9.96 -20.45
CA ASP A 70 -10.83 -8.54 -20.29
C ASP A 70 -11.04 -8.12 -18.83
N GLY A 71 -10.91 -9.05 -17.88
CA GLY A 71 -11.15 -8.81 -16.45
C GLY A 71 -12.62 -8.97 -16.04
N THR A 72 -13.51 -9.40 -16.94
CA THR A 72 -14.91 -9.65 -16.61
C THR A 72 -15.04 -10.95 -15.82
N LEU A 73 -15.86 -10.94 -14.76
CA LEU A 73 -16.17 -12.15 -13.99
C LEU A 73 -17.31 -12.93 -14.64
N SER A 74 -17.03 -14.19 -14.94
CA SER A 74 -18.00 -15.19 -15.36
C SER A 74 -18.21 -16.21 -14.24
N ILE A 75 -19.46 -16.60 -14.00
CA ILE A 75 -19.80 -17.61 -12.98
C ILE A 75 -20.34 -18.87 -13.66
N ASP A 76 -19.81 -20.02 -13.25
CA ASP A 76 -20.36 -21.34 -13.59
C ASP A 76 -21.15 -21.85 -12.38
N VAL A 77 -22.39 -22.23 -12.63
CA VAL A 77 -23.34 -22.62 -11.58
C VAL A 77 -23.92 -24.01 -11.86
N PRO A 78 -24.26 -24.79 -10.82
CA PRO A 78 -24.91 -26.08 -11.01
C PRO A 78 -26.21 -25.95 -11.81
N SER A 79 -26.48 -26.90 -12.71
CA SER A 79 -27.66 -26.89 -13.59
C SER A 79 -29.00 -26.90 -12.85
N SER A 80 -29.01 -27.25 -11.56
CA SER A 80 -30.19 -27.23 -10.70
C SER A 80 -30.46 -25.88 -10.04
N MET A 81 -29.56 -24.90 -10.16
CA MET A 81 -29.71 -23.58 -9.55
C MET A 81 -30.73 -22.74 -10.35
N PRO A 82 -31.77 -22.18 -9.71
CA PRO A 82 -32.71 -21.30 -10.39
C PRO A 82 -32.06 -20.00 -10.87
N ASP A 83 -32.43 -19.51 -12.05
CA ASP A 83 -31.89 -18.28 -12.65
C ASP A 83 -31.91 -17.06 -11.70
N LYS A 84 -32.96 -16.94 -10.89
CA LYS A 84 -33.11 -15.86 -9.91
C LYS A 84 -32.04 -15.92 -8.81
N GLU A 85 -31.65 -17.13 -8.40
CA GLU A 85 -30.58 -17.34 -7.43
C GLU A 85 -29.23 -17.06 -8.06
N THR A 86 -29.02 -17.52 -9.30
CA THR A 86 -27.84 -17.22 -10.12
C THR A 86 -27.62 -15.71 -10.28
N GLU A 87 -28.66 -14.96 -10.66
CA GLU A 87 -28.58 -13.50 -10.83
C GLU A 87 -28.22 -12.79 -9.51
N LYS A 88 -28.84 -13.23 -8.40
CA LYS A 88 -28.56 -12.67 -7.07
C LYS A 88 -27.12 -12.95 -6.65
N LEU A 89 -26.62 -14.15 -6.93
CA LEU A 89 -25.26 -14.58 -6.61
C LEU A 89 -24.23 -13.80 -7.44
N SER A 90 -24.46 -13.68 -8.75
CA SER A 90 -23.65 -12.89 -9.68
C SER A 90 -23.47 -11.46 -9.18
N LYS A 91 -24.57 -10.77 -8.84
CA LYS A 91 -24.52 -9.40 -8.33
C LYS A 91 -23.73 -9.29 -7.02
N LYS A 92 -23.86 -10.28 -6.13
CA LYS A 92 -23.14 -10.28 -4.86
C LYS A 92 -21.64 -10.45 -5.07
N ILE A 93 -21.24 -11.32 -5.98
CA ILE A 93 -19.84 -11.56 -6.36
C ILE A 93 -19.24 -10.29 -6.96
N GLU A 94 -19.92 -9.68 -7.93
CA GLU A 94 -19.48 -8.43 -8.58
C GLU A 94 -19.28 -7.29 -7.57
N ILE A 95 -20.19 -7.14 -6.60
CA ILE A 95 -20.06 -6.13 -5.55
C ILE A 95 -18.82 -6.39 -4.69
N ILE A 96 -18.59 -7.64 -4.28
CA ILE A 96 -17.44 -7.99 -3.43
C ILE A 96 -16.12 -7.82 -4.20
N ASP A 97 -16.06 -8.29 -5.45
CA ASP A 97 -14.90 -8.10 -6.33
C ASP A 97 -14.55 -6.62 -6.49
N ARG A 98 -15.56 -5.79 -6.76
CA ARG A 98 -15.34 -4.34 -6.86
C ARG A 98 -14.80 -3.73 -5.57
N LEU A 99 -15.29 -4.19 -4.41
CA LEU A 99 -14.79 -3.74 -3.11
C LEU A 99 -13.33 -4.17 -2.87
N ILE A 100 -12.97 -5.40 -3.27
CA ILE A 100 -11.59 -5.90 -3.23
C ILE A 100 -10.71 -5.01 -4.12
N SER A 101 -11.09 -4.83 -5.39
CA SER A 101 -10.37 -4.00 -6.36
C SER A 101 -10.17 -2.55 -5.87
N ILE A 102 -11.18 -1.94 -5.25
CA ILE A 102 -11.05 -0.60 -4.66
C ILE A 102 -10.00 -0.58 -3.55
N LYS A 103 -10.04 -1.57 -2.64
CA LYS A 103 -9.11 -1.63 -1.51
C LYS A 103 -7.68 -1.95 -1.95
N GLU A 104 -7.50 -2.82 -2.94
CA GLU A 104 -6.19 -3.08 -3.55
C GLU A 104 -5.59 -1.80 -4.14
N ASN A 105 -6.37 -1.08 -4.96
CA ASN A 105 -5.92 0.18 -5.55
C ASN A 105 -5.59 1.27 -4.51
N GLU A 106 -6.36 1.36 -3.42
CA GLU A 106 -6.06 2.26 -2.31
C GLU A 106 -4.72 1.92 -1.64
N ILE A 107 -4.47 0.63 -1.38
CA ILE A 107 -3.22 0.16 -0.77
C ILE A 107 -2.03 0.35 -1.72
N GLU A 108 -2.18 0.06 -3.02
CA GLU A 108 -1.11 0.23 -4.02
C GLU A 108 -0.63 1.69 -4.08
N LYS A 109 -1.55 2.65 -4.11
CA LYS A 109 -1.21 4.09 -4.08
C LYS A 109 -0.47 4.48 -2.79
N LEU A 110 -0.88 3.92 -1.65
CA LEU A 110 -0.20 4.15 -0.37
C LEU A 110 1.19 3.52 -0.35
N ILE A 111 1.35 2.33 -0.92
CA ILE A 111 2.64 1.64 -1.05
C ILE A 111 3.59 2.42 -1.95
N GLU A 112 3.13 2.91 -3.10
CA GLU A 112 3.93 3.75 -3.99
C GLU A 112 4.39 5.01 -3.25
N LYS A 113 3.46 5.71 -2.60
CA LYS A 113 3.77 6.90 -1.79
C LYS A 113 4.77 6.59 -0.68
N GLY A 114 4.53 5.54 0.10
CA GLY A 114 5.40 5.11 1.20
C GLY A 114 6.80 4.74 0.72
N SER A 115 6.92 4.05 -0.41
CA SER A 115 8.20 3.67 -1.00
C SER A 115 9.01 4.88 -1.46
N LEU A 116 8.36 5.91 -2.01
CA LEU A 116 9.03 7.16 -2.38
C LEU A 116 9.61 7.87 -1.14
N ILE A 117 8.83 7.98 -0.06
CA ILE A 117 9.27 8.61 1.19
C ILE A 117 10.41 7.80 1.83
N ASP A 118 10.28 6.48 1.87
CA ASP A 118 11.28 5.57 2.44
C ASP A 118 12.63 5.68 1.70
N ASN A 119 12.60 5.76 0.36
CA ASN A 119 13.80 5.97 -0.44
C ASN A 119 14.46 7.34 -0.17
N GLN A 120 13.66 8.39 0.01
CA GLN A 120 14.17 9.71 0.41
C GLN A 120 14.82 9.66 1.79
N LEU A 121 14.21 8.97 2.75
CA LEU A 121 14.76 8.80 4.09
C LEU A 121 16.07 8.02 4.06
N LYS A 122 16.15 6.90 3.33
CA LYS A 122 17.39 6.12 3.14
C LYS A 122 18.53 6.93 2.51
N SER A 123 18.21 7.86 1.62
CA SER A 123 19.23 8.74 1.02
C SER A 123 19.85 9.71 2.02
N LYS A 124 19.13 10.04 3.10
CA LYS A 124 19.54 10.99 4.15
C LYS A 124 20.07 10.28 5.40
N ASP A 125 19.53 9.11 5.72
CA ASP A 125 19.95 8.21 6.79
C ASP A 125 20.02 6.77 6.26
N PRO A 126 21.22 6.29 5.88
CA PRO A 126 21.39 4.93 5.35
C PRO A 126 21.00 3.82 6.33
N ASN A 127 20.89 4.12 7.64
CA ASN A 127 20.47 3.16 8.65
C ASN A 127 18.94 3.14 8.86
N HIS A 128 18.18 3.92 8.08
CA HIS A 128 16.73 3.95 8.15
C HIS A 128 16.16 2.54 7.90
N ASN A 129 15.53 1.97 8.93
CA ASN A 129 14.86 0.68 8.84
C ASN A 129 13.45 0.87 8.29
N SER A 130 13.19 0.23 7.16
CA SER A 130 11.98 0.40 6.36
C SER A 130 10.86 -0.53 6.83
N GLU A 131 9.79 0.05 7.37
CA GLU A 131 8.58 -0.71 7.73
C GLU A 131 7.64 -0.93 6.53
N ILE A 132 7.77 -0.11 5.46
CA ILE A 132 6.91 -0.24 4.27
C ILE A 132 7.11 -1.58 3.56
N LEU A 133 8.32 -2.16 3.59
CA LEU A 133 8.59 -3.48 3.00
C LEU A 133 7.78 -4.60 3.66
N ALA A 134 7.55 -4.52 4.97
CA ALA A 134 6.72 -5.49 5.66
C ALA A 134 5.26 -5.40 5.18
N LYS A 135 4.75 -4.17 4.97
CA LYS A 135 3.40 -3.92 4.46
C LYS A 135 3.22 -4.39 3.02
N ILE A 136 4.22 -4.22 2.16
CA ILE A 136 4.21 -4.79 0.80
C ILE A 136 4.07 -6.31 0.85
N LYS A 137 4.88 -6.98 1.67
CA LYS A 137 4.82 -8.46 1.80
C LYS A 137 3.46 -8.94 2.33
N GLU A 138 2.90 -8.22 3.28
CA GLU A 138 1.57 -8.54 3.83
C GLU A 138 0.46 -8.37 2.78
N PHE A 139 0.51 -7.28 2.01
CA PHE A 139 -0.41 -7.01 0.92
C PHE A 139 -0.34 -8.10 -0.17
N GLU A 140 0.85 -8.42 -0.67
CA GLU A 140 1.04 -9.48 -1.68
C GLU A 140 0.55 -10.85 -1.20
N ARG A 141 0.76 -11.16 0.09
CA ARG A 141 0.24 -12.38 0.70
C ARG A 141 -1.30 -12.39 0.68
N LEU A 142 -1.96 -11.26 0.95
CA LEU A 142 -3.42 -11.17 0.86
C LEU A 142 -3.92 -11.31 -0.58
N LYS A 143 -3.34 -10.57 -1.54
CA LYS A 143 -3.68 -10.70 -2.97
C LYS A 143 -3.60 -12.15 -3.45
N SER A 144 -2.57 -12.88 -3.00
CA SER A 144 -2.40 -14.29 -3.37
C SER A 144 -3.52 -15.24 -2.93
N LYS A 145 -4.37 -14.82 -1.98
CA LYS A 145 -5.55 -15.56 -1.53
C LYS A 145 -6.81 -15.26 -2.35
N TYR A 146 -6.76 -14.23 -3.19
CA TYR A 146 -7.82 -13.84 -4.09
C TYR A 146 -7.48 -14.35 -5.50
N LYS A 147 -7.90 -15.56 -5.82
CA LYS A 147 -7.61 -16.23 -7.10
C LYS A 147 -8.89 -16.87 -7.65
N HIS A 148 -9.23 -16.51 -8.88
CA HIS A 148 -10.42 -16.93 -9.60
C HIS A 148 -10.20 -16.67 -11.10
#